data_AF-A0A7Y5KM85-F1
#
_entry.id   AF-A0A7Y5KM85-F1
#
_cell.length_a   1.000
_cell.length_b   1.000
_cell.length_c   1.000
_cell.angle_alpha   90.00
_cell.angle_beta   90.00
_cell.angle_gamma   90.00
#
_symmetry.space_group_name_H-M   'P 1'
#
loop_
_entity.id
_entity.type
_entity.pdbx_description
1 polymer ?
#
loop_
_entity_poly.entity_id
_entity_poly.type
_entity_poly.pdbx_seq_one_letter_code
_entity_poly.pdbx_strand_id
1 'polypeptide(L)'
;VAGPSRSGRSSTLVTLGEALLDRGRPVLTVCPRRSPLSDWARARGLPHLSQYDAGELVAARRLDPDLCLLVDDGDSVDASPVETALVEATRLVENTRGLVAVGADLARANVAFRGLIAEVARDGCGVLLQPGVPTDGDVLGVRLDVPVERRPGRGYLVLDGTAQPVQVGVVSAVGVAGVGDPAARQGSSGPTTPPEPALPL
;
A
#
# COMPACT_ATOMS: atom_id res chain seq x y z
N VAL A 1 0.91 -7.90 -3.78
CA VAL A 1 2.15 -7.31 -3.21
C VAL A 1 2.75 -8.30 -2.22
N ALA A 2 3.87 -8.94 -2.57
CA ALA A 2 4.51 -9.92 -1.71
C ALA A 2 5.91 -9.46 -1.31
N GLY A 3 6.33 -9.74 -0.08
CA GLY A 3 7.66 -9.37 0.41
C GLY A 3 7.88 -9.82 1.85
N PRO A 4 9.13 -9.87 2.34
CA PRO A 4 9.41 -10.18 3.74
C PRO A 4 8.92 -9.05 4.67
N SER A 5 8.98 -9.31 5.99
CA SER A 5 8.66 -8.31 7.01
C SER A 5 9.44 -7.01 6.81
N ARG A 6 8.75 -5.86 6.91
CA ARG A 6 9.29 -4.50 6.75
C ARG A 6 9.81 -4.17 5.33
N SER A 7 9.46 -4.97 4.32
CA SER A 7 9.79 -4.68 2.92
C SER A 7 9.02 -3.51 2.30
N GLY A 8 7.96 -3.02 2.96
CA GLY A 8 7.12 -1.94 2.46
C GLY A 8 5.78 -2.38 1.84
N ARG A 9 5.33 -3.62 2.09
CA ARG A 9 4.05 -4.15 1.56
C ARG A 9 2.87 -3.21 1.83
N SER A 10 2.64 -2.87 3.10
CA SER A 10 1.53 -2.01 3.50
C SER A 10 1.65 -0.62 2.89
N SER A 11 2.85 -0.04 2.84
CA SER A 11 3.08 1.26 2.18
C SER A 11 2.83 1.19 0.67
N THR A 12 3.14 0.07 0.03
CA THR A 12 2.83 -0.15 -1.41
C THR A 12 1.33 -0.24 -1.63
N LEU A 13 0.59 -0.90 -0.73
CA LEU A 13 -0.88 -0.90 -0.77
C LEU A 13 -1.46 0.51 -0.55
N VAL A 14 -0.85 1.32 0.30
CA VAL A 14 -1.23 2.75 0.44
C VAL A 14 -1.01 3.50 -0.87
N THR A 15 0.14 3.33 -1.52
CA THR A 15 0.42 3.95 -2.83
C THR A 15 -0.61 3.54 -3.89
N LEU A 16 -1.00 2.26 -3.90
CA LEU A 16 -2.08 1.78 -4.76
C LEU A 16 -3.42 2.41 -4.39
N GLY A 17 -3.74 2.48 -3.10
CA GLY A 17 -4.97 3.08 -2.59
C GLY A 17 -5.11 4.55 -2.98
N GLU A 18 -4.07 5.35 -2.83
CA GLU A 18 -4.06 6.74 -3.30
C GLU A 18 -4.33 6.83 -4.81
N ALA A 19 -3.65 6.02 -5.61
CA ALA A 19 -3.85 6.01 -7.06
C ALA A 19 -5.28 5.60 -7.47
N LEU A 20 -5.97 4.78 -6.66
CA LEU A 20 -7.37 4.43 -6.86
C LEU A 20 -8.30 5.61 -6.51
N LEU A 21 -8.07 6.25 -5.36
CA LEU A 21 -8.85 7.40 -4.93
C LEU A 21 -8.72 8.58 -5.89
N ASP A 22 -7.51 8.86 -6.40
CA ASP A 22 -7.26 9.91 -7.39
C ASP A 22 -8.04 9.68 -8.70
N ARG A 23 -8.42 8.44 -8.98
CA ARG A 23 -9.26 8.04 -10.13
C ARG A 23 -10.74 7.94 -9.79
N GLY A 24 -11.14 8.36 -8.59
CA GLY A 24 -12.52 8.26 -8.11
C GLY A 24 -13.00 6.83 -7.92
N ARG A 25 -12.09 5.86 -7.74
CA ARG A 25 -12.47 4.46 -7.53
C ARG A 25 -12.79 4.19 -6.06
N PRO A 26 -13.90 3.52 -5.75
CA PRO A 26 -14.29 3.19 -4.38
C PRO A 26 -13.31 2.20 -3.76
N VAL A 27 -12.86 2.45 -2.53
CA VAL A 27 -11.87 1.63 -1.83
C VAL A 27 -12.41 1.18 -0.47
N LEU A 28 -12.26 -0.11 -0.19
CA LEU A 28 -12.43 -0.71 1.14
C LEU A 28 -11.15 -1.45 1.51
N THR A 29 -10.76 -1.35 2.79
CA THR A 29 -9.59 -2.07 3.30
C THR A 29 -9.98 -3.21 4.22
N VAL A 30 -9.23 -4.31 4.17
CA VAL A 30 -9.28 -5.38 5.18
C VAL A 30 -7.89 -5.45 5.82
N CYS A 31 -7.78 -5.13 7.10
CA CYS A 31 -6.49 -5.23 7.82
C CYS A 31 -6.68 -5.96 9.15
N PRO A 32 -6.14 -7.18 9.29
CA PRO A 32 -6.27 -7.96 10.52
C PRO A 32 -5.60 -7.35 11.75
N ARG A 33 -4.67 -6.41 11.54
CA ARG A 33 -3.91 -5.72 12.57
C ARG A 33 -3.59 -4.29 12.14
N ARG A 34 -3.14 -3.48 13.09
CA ARG A 34 -2.68 -2.13 12.81
C ARG A 34 -1.46 -2.14 11.88
N SER A 35 -1.53 -1.37 10.81
CA SER A 35 -0.51 -1.21 9.79
C SER A 35 -0.60 0.18 9.12
N PRO A 36 0.39 0.57 8.30
CA PRO A 36 0.30 1.77 7.47
C PRO A 36 -0.98 1.83 6.62
N LEU A 37 -1.48 0.70 6.10
CA LEU A 37 -2.73 0.67 5.33
C LEU A 37 -3.93 0.99 6.22
N SER A 38 -4.01 0.38 7.41
CA SER A 38 -5.11 0.64 8.34
C SER A 38 -5.10 2.09 8.87
N ASP A 39 -3.90 2.65 9.11
CA ASP A 39 -3.76 4.03 9.58
C ASP A 39 -4.14 5.03 8.47
N TRP A 40 -3.74 4.75 7.23
CA TRP A 40 -4.15 5.50 6.05
C TRP A 40 -5.66 5.47 5.82
N ALA A 41 -6.28 4.28 5.87
CA ALA A 41 -7.71 4.12 5.68
C ALA A 41 -8.51 4.93 6.71
N ARG A 42 -8.10 4.89 7.99
CA ARG A 42 -8.69 5.70 9.06
C ARG A 42 -8.53 7.20 8.79
N ALA A 43 -7.32 7.65 8.41
CA ALA A 43 -7.06 9.06 8.12
C ALA A 43 -7.89 9.59 6.94
N ARG A 44 -8.20 8.74 5.95
CA ARG A 44 -9.03 9.06 4.79
C ARG A 44 -10.53 8.87 5.02
N GLY A 45 -10.95 8.36 6.19
CA GLY A 45 -12.35 8.04 6.47
C GLY A 45 -12.91 6.92 5.59
N LEU A 46 -12.07 6.01 5.12
CA LEU A 46 -12.48 4.88 4.27
C LEU A 46 -13.06 3.73 5.11
N PRO A 47 -13.97 2.93 4.56
CA PRO A 47 -14.37 1.67 5.15
C PRO A 47 -13.15 0.76 5.41
N HIS A 48 -13.04 0.28 6.64
CA HIS A 48 -11.93 -0.54 7.10
C HIS A 48 -12.47 -1.69 7.96
N LEU A 49 -12.25 -2.91 7.50
CA LEU A 49 -12.71 -4.15 8.10
C LEU A 49 -11.55 -4.97 8.66
N SER A 50 -11.87 -5.87 9.59
CA SER A 50 -11.01 -6.93 10.10
C SER A 50 -11.27 -8.27 9.39
N GLN A 51 -10.52 -9.30 9.75
CA GLN A 51 -10.71 -10.67 9.27
C GLN A 51 -12.02 -11.33 9.73
N TYR A 52 -12.76 -10.70 10.65
CA TYR A 52 -14.00 -11.23 11.22
C TYR A 52 -15.27 -10.66 10.56
N ASP A 53 -15.16 -9.58 9.77
CA ASP A 53 -16.29 -8.78 9.29
C ASP A 53 -16.78 -9.26 7.90
N ALA A 54 -17.05 -10.56 7.78
CA ALA A 54 -17.46 -11.17 6.52
C ALA A 54 -18.81 -10.65 6.00
N GLY A 55 -19.76 -10.41 6.91
CA GLY A 55 -21.09 -9.91 6.56
C GLY A 55 -21.04 -8.50 5.98
N GLU A 56 -20.23 -7.64 6.58
CA GLU A 56 -19.99 -6.26 6.18
C GLU A 56 -19.31 -6.20 4.81
N LEU A 57 -18.33 -7.07 4.55
CA LEU A 57 -17.70 -7.16 3.23
C LEU A 57 -18.71 -7.57 2.15
N VAL A 58 -19.52 -8.60 2.42
CA VAL A 58 -20.56 -9.07 1.48
C VAL A 58 -21.59 -7.97 1.24
N ALA A 59 -22.04 -7.27 2.27
CA ALA A 59 -22.97 -6.16 2.14
C ALA A 59 -22.39 -5.01 1.31
N ALA A 60 -21.13 -4.63 1.57
CA ALA A 60 -20.46 -3.58 0.81
C ALA A 60 -20.32 -3.92 -0.67
N ARG A 61 -19.91 -5.16 -1.00
CA ARG A 61 -19.74 -5.60 -2.40
C ARG A 61 -21.08 -5.76 -3.15
N ARG A 62 -22.16 -6.10 -2.44
CA ARG A 62 -23.51 -6.11 -3.04
C ARG A 62 -24.00 -4.72 -3.37
N LEU A 63 -23.68 -3.73 -2.54
CA LEU A 63 -24.01 -2.33 -2.80
C LEU A 63 -23.18 -1.76 -3.95
N ASP A 64 -21.91 -2.14 -4.02
CA ASP A 64 -20.97 -1.68 -5.04
C ASP A 64 -20.10 -2.84 -5.58
N PRO A 65 -20.49 -3.46 -6.71
CA PRO A 65 -19.73 -4.53 -7.35
C PRO A 65 -18.34 -4.10 -7.84
N ASP A 66 -18.13 -2.80 -8.08
CA ASP A 66 -16.89 -2.20 -8.59
C ASP A 66 -15.93 -1.79 -7.46
N LEU A 67 -16.25 -2.15 -6.21
CA LEU A 67 -15.43 -1.88 -5.03
C LEU A 67 -14.02 -2.46 -5.14
N CYS A 68 -13.01 -1.62 -4.91
CA CYS A 68 -11.61 -2.03 -4.84
C CYS A 68 -11.26 -2.46 -3.41
N LEU A 69 -10.76 -3.69 -3.25
CA LEU A 69 -10.41 -4.28 -1.97
C LEU A 69 -8.89 -4.29 -1.79
N LEU A 70 -8.42 -3.62 -0.74
CA LEU A 70 -7.01 -3.65 -0.34
C LEU A 70 -6.88 -4.47 0.95
N VAL A 71 -6.27 -5.64 0.85
CA VAL A 71 -6.12 -6.59 1.96
C VAL A 71 -4.68 -6.55 2.44
N ASP A 72 -4.45 -6.09 3.66
CA ASP A 72 -3.12 -6.17 4.28
C ASP A 72 -2.96 -7.48 5.04
N ASP A 73 -1.73 -7.96 5.14
CA ASP A 73 -1.37 -9.16 5.90
C ASP A 73 -2.27 -10.36 5.56
N GLY A 74 -2.42 -10.67 4.27
CA GLY A 74 -3.30 -11.71 3.74
C GLY A 74 -3.02 -13.10 4.32
N ASP A 75 -1.82 -13.34 4.85
CA ASP A 75 -1.48 -14.55 5.60
C ASP A 75 -2.35 -14.74 6.86
N SER A 76 -2.79 -13.64 7.46
CA SER A 76 -3.68 -13.61 8.64
C SER A 76 -5.16 -13.71 8.27
N VAL A 77 -5.49 -13.68 6.97
CA VAL A 77 -6.85 -13.88 6.44
C VAL A 77 -7.11 -15.36 6.13
N ASP A 78 -6.07 -16.18 5.94
CA ASP A 78 -6.21 -17.62 5.73
C ASP A 78 -7.03 -18.27 6.86
N ALA A 79 -8.03 -19.08 6.48
CA ALA A 79 -9.01 -19.72 7.36
C ALA A 79 -9.83 -18.77 8.26
N SER A 80 -9.86 -17.47 7.95
CA SER A 80 -10.69 -16.51 8.67
C SER A 80 -12.11 -16.39 8.08
N PRO A 81 -13.10 -15.87 8.83
CA PRO A 81 -14.47 -15.71 8.32
C PRO A 81 -14.58 -14.92 7.01
N VAL A 82 -13.72 -13.92 6.80
CA VAL A 82 -13.77 -13.06 5.60
C VAL A 82 -13.17 -13.71 4.36
N GLU A 83 -12.40 -14.80 4.49
CA GLU A 83 -11.64 -15.40 3.39
C GLU A 83 -12.52 -15.80 2.21
N THR A 84 -13.61 -16.54 2.47
CA THR A 84 -14.53 -17.01 1.44
C THR A 84 -15.09 -15.85 0.62
N ALA A 85 -15.51 -14.77 1.30
CA ALA A 85 -16.04 -13.57 0.65
C ALA A 85 -14.97 -12.86 -0.19
N LEU A 86 -13.71 -12.82 0.23
CA LEU A 86 -12.60 -12.25 -0.54
C LEU A 86 -12.23 -13.09 -1.76
N VAL A 87 -12.24 -14.42 -1.65
CA VAL A 87 -12.00 -15.33 -2.77
C VAL A 87 -13.11 -15.20 -3.82
N GLU A 88 -14.37 -15.18 -3.38
CA GLU A 88 -15.51 -14.92 -4.28
C GLU A 88 -15.42 -13.54 -4.95
N ALA A 89 -15.10 -12.50 -4.16
CA ALA A 89 -14.91 -11.15 -4.67
C ALA A 89 -13.79 -11.05 -5.72
N THR A 90 -12.72 -11.84 -5.56
CA THR A 90 -11.59 -11.92 -6.50
C THR A 90 -12.02 -12.53 -7.83
N ARG A 91 -12.76 -13.66 -7.79
CA ARG A 91 -13.28 -14.32 -9.01
C ARG A 91 -14.25 -13.45 -9.80
N LEU A 92 -14.99 -12.58 -9.10
CA LEU A 92 -15.93 -11.66 -9.73
C LEU A 92 -15.25 -10.44 -10.34
N VAL A 93 -13.98 -10.15 -10.05
CA VAL A 93 -13.28 -8.96 -10.59
C VAL A 93 -13.31 -8.94 -12.12
N GLU A 94 -13.18 -10.10 -12.78
CA GLU A 94 -13.20 -10.21 -14.25
C GLU A 94 -14.48 -9.64 -14.89
N ASN A 95 -15.59 -9.61 -14.16
CA ASN A 95 -16.89 -9.13 -14.63
C ASN A 95 -17.26 -7.74 -14.09
N THR A 96 -16.34 -7.07 -13.41
CA THR A 96 -16.57 -5.78 -12.74
C THR A 96 -15.43 -4.81 -13.08
N ARG A 97 -15.59 -3.54 -12.70
CA ARG A 97 -14.49 -2.58 -12.63
C ARG A 97 -13.82 -2.58 -11.26
N GLY A 98 -14.01 -3.64 -10.46
CA GLY A 98 -13.36 -3.82 -9.16
C GLY A 98 -11.88 -4.13 -9.27
N LEU A 99 -11.23 -4.31 -8.12
CA LEU A 99 -9.85 -4.78 -8.01
C LEU A 99 -9.66 -5.42 -6.64
N VAL A 100 -8.84 -6.47 -6.54
CA VAL A 100 -8.39 -7.02 -5.25
C VAL A 100 -6.87 -7.00 -5.23
N ALA A 101 -6.29 -6.33 -4.24
CA ALA A 101 -4.85 -6.32 -4.02
C ALA A 101 -4.53 -6.79 -2.61
N VAL A 102 -3.61 -7.75 -2.51
CA VAL A 102 -3.25 -8.42 -1.24
C VAL A 102 -1.79 -8.15 -0.92
N GLY A 103 -1.52 -7.78 0.33
CA GLY A 103 -0.19 -7.75 0.94
C GLY A 103 0.09 -9.09 1.61
N ALA A 104 1.13 -9.83 1.20
CA ALA A 104 1.43 -11.15 1.77
C ALA A 104 2.93 -11.36 2.03
N ASP A 105 3.27 -12.28 2.92
CA ASP A 105 4.64 -12.74 3.08
C ASP A 105 5.10 -13.51 1.84
N LEU A 106 6.29 -13.19 1.33
CA LEU A 106 6.76 -13.76 0.08
C LEU A 106 7.01 -15.26 0.16
N ALA A 107 7.54 -15.75 1.29
CA ALA A 107 7.78 -17.17 1.47
C ALA A 107 6.46 -17.94 1.58
N ARG A 108 5.48 -17.37 2.30
CA ARG A 108 4.13 -17.94 2.39
C ARG A 108 3.39 -17.92 1.07
N ALA A 109 3.48 -16.83 0.32
CA ALA A 109 2.84 -16.70 -0.97
C ALA A 109 3.38 -17.70 -2.01
N ASN A 110 4.70 -17.98 -2.00
CA ASN A 110 5.30 -18.98 -2.88
C ASN A 110 4.84 -20.42 -2.60
N VAL A 111 4.35 -20.72 -1.39
CA VAL A 111 3.84 -22.06 -1.05
C VAL A 111 2.30 -22.11 -0.97
N ALA A 112 1.61 -21.00 -1.26
CA ALA A 112 0.16 -20.93 -1.22
C ALA A 112 -0.44 -21.57 -2.48
N PHE A 113 -1.17 -22.68 -2.29
CA PHE A 113 -1.82 -23.42 -3.39
C PHE A 113 -3.35 -23.25 -3.42
N ARG A 114 -3.93 -22.66 -2.39
CA ARG A 114 -5.36 -22.37 -2.25
C ARG A 114 -5.59 -21.08 -1.45
N GLY A 115 -6.84 -20.67 -1.33
CA GLY A 115 -7.22 -19.49 -0.56
C GLY A 115 -6.98 -18.19 -1.30
N LEU A 116 -7.12 -17.07 -0.60
CA LEU A 116 -7.08 -15.73 -1.19
C LEU A 116 -5.77 -15.43 -1.92
N ILE A 117 -4.62 -15.74 -1.31
CA ILE A 117 -3.30 -15.43 -1.90
C ILE A 117 -3.12 -16.18 -3.21
N ALA A 118 -3.42 -17.48 -3.24
CA ALA A 118 -3.31 -18.27 -4.45
C ALA A 118 -4.31 -17.83 -5.54
N GLU A 119 -5.53 -17.43 -5.15
CA GLU A 119 -6.54 -16.92 -6.09
C GLU A 119 -6.07 -15.63 -6.77
N VAL A 120 -5.53 -14.66 -6.01
CA VAL A 120 -5.02 -13.39 -6.55
C VAL A 120 -3.75 -13.60 -7.37
N ALA A 121 -2.86 -14.50 -6.95
CA ALA A 121 -1.59 -14.76 -7.65
C ALA A 121 -1.78 -15.37 -9.06
N ARG A 122 -2.92 -16.00 -9.35
CA ARG A 122 -3.21 -16.58 -10.69
C ARG A 122 -3.20 -15.56 -11.81
N ASP A 123 -3.47 -14.29 -11.52
CA ASP A 123 -3.41 -13.20 -12.50
C ASP A 123 -1.97 -12.93 -12.98
N GLY A 124 -0.96 -13.42 -12.24
CA GLY A 124 0.46 -13.19 -12.57
C GLY A 124 0.89 -11.72 -12.43
N CYS A 125 0.03 -10.88 -11.85
CA CYS A 125 0.26 -9.45 -11.68
C CYS A 125 0.60 -9.12 -10.22
N GLY A 126 1.63 -8.30 -10.02
CA GLY A 126 1.90 -7.78 -8.68
C GLY A 126 3.26 -7.15 -8.49
N VAL A 127 3.56 -6.81 -7.24
CA VAL A 127 4.87 -6.29 -6.84
C VAL A 127 5.52 -7.28 -5.88
N LEU A 128 6.75 -7.69 -6.20
CA LEU A 128 7.60 -8.55 -5.38
C LEU A 128 8.70 -7.70 -4.75
N LEU A 129 8.59 -7.44 -3.45
CA LEU A 129 9.50 -6.58 -2.71
C LEU A 129 10.61 -7.40 -2.07
N GLN A 130 11.85 -6.89 -2.20
CA GLN A 130 13.05 -7.48 -1.63
C GLN A 130 13.18 -9.01 -1.86
N PRO A 131 13.03 -9.50 -3.12
CA PRO A 131 13.29 -10.91 -3.40
C PRO A 131 14.74 -11.25 -2.98
N GLY A 132 14.92 -12.44 -2.45
CA GLY A 132 16.21 -12.96 -2.01
C GLY A 132 16.80 -14.03 -2.90
N VAL A 133 15.97 -14.72 -3.70
CA VAL A 133 16.40 -15.76 -4.65
C VAL A 133 15.61 -15.66 -5.95
N PRO A 134 16.15 -16.14 -7.09
CA PRO A 134 15.45 -16.09 -8.38
C PRO A 134 14.08 -16.78 -8.37
N THR A 135 13.90 -17.80 -7.53
CA THR A 135 12.65 -18.56 -7.34
C THR A 135 11.57 -17.78 -6.62
N ASP A 136 11.89 -16.64 -5.99
CA ASP A 136 10.86 -15.82 -5.35
C ASP A 136 9.84 -15.24 -6.34
N GLY A 137 10.17 -15.24 -7.65
CA GLY A 137 9.25 -14.86 -8.71
C GLY A 137 8.23 -15.94 -9.10
N ASP A 138 8.39 -17.17 -8.63
CA ASP A 138 7.56 -18.30 -9.06
C ASP A 138 6.09 -18.10 -8.69
N VAL A 139 5.82 -17.42 -7.55
CA VAL A 139 4.47 -16.98 -7.14
C VAL A 139 3.72 -16.16 -8.20
N LEU A 140 4.42 -15.42 -9.06
CA LEU A 140 3.83 -14.65 -10.17
C LEU A 140 4.29 -15.16 -11.55
N GLY A 141 4.83 -16.39 -11.61
CA GLY A 141 5.19 -17.04 -12.87
C GLY A 141 6.44 -16.49 -13.56
N VAL A 142 7.33 -15.79 -12.85
CA VAL A 142 8.55 -15.19 -13.42
C VAL A 142 9.82 -15.66 -12.71
N ARG A 143 10.97 -15.54 -13.37
CA ARG A 143 12.28 -15.67 -12.74
C ARG A 143 12.88 -14.28 -12.53
N LEU A 144 13.45 -14.05 -11.36
CA LEU A 144 14.01 -12.76 -10.99
C LEU A 144 15.53 -12.75 -11.07
N ASP A 145 16.08 -11.64 -11.55
CA ASP A 145 17.47 -11.29 -11.31
C ASP A 145 17.56 -10.58 -9.96
N VAL A 146 18.20 -11.18 -8.95
CA VAL A 146 18.07 -10.68 -7.57
C VAL A 146 19.05 -9.53 -7.31
N PRO A 147 18.56 -8.33 -6.90
CA PRO A 147 19.45 -7.23 -6.59
C PRO A 147 20.23 -7.49 -5.30
N VAL A 148 21.50 -7.11 -5.29
CA VAL A 148 22.37 -7.21 -4.09
C VAL A 148 21.85 -6.31 -2.97
N GLU A 149 21.33 -5.14 -3.32
CA GLU A 149 20.87 -4.16 -2.35
C GLU A 149 19.39 -4.33 -1.98
N ARG A 150 19.12 -4.54 -0.69
CA ARG A 150 17.77 -4.63 -0.14
C ARG A 150 17.42 -3.38 0.63
N ARG A 151 16.45 -2.63 0.12
CA ARG A 151 15.85 -1.46 0.80
C ARG A 151 14.32 -1.56 0.73
N PRO A 152 13.57 -1.06 1.72
CA PRO A 152 12.12 -1.05 1.65
C PRO A 152 11.60 -0.37 0.37
N GLY A 153 10.55 -0.93 -0.22
CA GLY A 153 9.97 -0.46 -1.48
C GLY A 153 10.75 -0.85 -2.74
N ARG A 154 11.98 -1.39 -2.64
CA ARG A 154 12.71 -1.92 -3.80
C ARG A 154 12.19 -3.32 -4.15
N GLY A 155 11.90 -3.54 -5.42
CA GLY A 155 11.37 -4.83 -5.88
C GLY A 155 11.21 -4.92 -7.39
N TYR A 156 10.32 -5.82 -7.81
CA TYR A 156 9.92 -6.03 -9.20
C TYR A 156 8.42 -5.83 -9.34
N LEU A 157 8.02 -5.06 -10.33
CA LEU A 157 6.66 -5.06 -10.85
C LEU A 157 6.55 -6.17 -11.89
N VAL A 158 5.64 -7.11 -11.66
CA VAL A 158 5.32 -8.18 -12.59
C VAL A 158 4.01 -7.83 -13.28
N LEU A 159 4.07 -7.69 -14.60
CA LEU A 159 2.92 -7.43 -15.48
C LEU A 159 3.14 -8.19 -16.78
N ASP A 160 2.09 -8.86 -17.28
CA ASP A 160 2.12 -9.60 -18.55
C ASP A 160 3.32 -10.56 -18.67
N GLY A 161 3.67 -11.23 -17.57
CA GLY A 161 4.81 -12.16 -17.49
C GLY A 161 6.19 -11.50 -17.52
N THR A 162 6.27 -10.18 -17.45
CA THR A 162 7.53 -9.42 -17.43
C THR A 162 7.82 -8.89 -16.05
N ALA A 163 9.05 -9.06 -15.57
CA ALA A 163 9.51 -8.53 -14.28
C ALA A 163 10.37 -7.28 -14.49
N GLN A 164 9.85 -6.11 -14.11
CA GLN A 164 10.55 -4.84 -14.21
C GLN A 164 11.04 -4.37 -12.83
N PRO A 165 12.32 -4.02 -12.64
CA PRO A 165 12.79 -3.41 -11.40
C PRO A 165 12.03 -2.11 -11.09
N VAL A 166 11.60 -1.93 -9.84
CA VAL A 166 10.89 -0.73 -9.39
C VAL A 166 11.34 -0.30 -7.99
N GLN A 167 11.19 0.99 -7.70
CA GLN A 167 11.24 1.56 -6.37
C GLN A 167 9.89 2.20 -6.06
N VAL A 168 9.17 1.65 -5.08
CA VAL A 168 7.87 2.17 -4.66
C VAL A 168 8.04 3.50 -3.93
N GLY A 169 7.26 4.50 -4.33
CA GLY A 169 7.20 5.80 -3.67
C GLY A 169 6.50 5.72 -2.31
N VAL A 170 6.95 6.53 -1.36
CA VAL A 170 6.30 6.65 -0.05
C VAL A 170 5.24 7.74 -0.11
N VAL A 171 3.99 7.37 0.15
CA VAL A 171 2.93 8.34 0.40
C VAL A 171 3.07 8.79 1.84
N SER A 172 3.44 10.05 2.05
CA SER A 172 3.33 10.65 3.39
C SER A 172 1.87 11.01 3.62
N ALA A 173 1.28 10.55 4.71
CA ALA A 173 -0.08 10.89 5.13
C ALA A 173 -0.24 12.37 5.57
N VAL A 174 0.64 13.27 5.12
CA VAL A 174 0.63 14.68 5.47
C VAL A 174 0.19 15.51 4.27
N GLY A 175 -1.07 15.93 4.34
CA GLY A 175 -1.68 17.04 3.60
C GLY A 175 -3.14 17.09 4.06
N VAL A 176 -3.60 18.07 4.85
CA VAL A 176 -3.67 19.50 4.49
C VAL A 176 -3.43 20.41 5.70
N ALA A 177 -2.30 21.12 5.71
CA ALA A 177 -2.19 22.48 6.22
C ALA A 177 -1.02 23.13 5.45
N GLY A 178 -1.26 24.33 4.90
CA GLY A 178 -0.52 24.91 3.79
C GLY A 178 1.01 24.76 3.87
N VAL A 179 1.60 24.35 2.76
CA VAL A 179 3.01 24.62 2.47
C VAL A 179 3.14 26.13 2.36
N GLY A 180 3.47 26.77 3.50
CA GLY A 180 3.93 28.14 3.52
C GLY A 180 5.20 28.23 2.69
N ASP A 181 5.18 29.18 1.76
CA ASP A 181 6.32 29.58 0.94
C ASP A 181 7.60 29.70 1.79
N PRO A 182 8.68 28.95 1.49
CA PRO A 182 9.95 29.05 2.19
C PRO A 182 10.67 30.41 1.98
N ALA A 183 10.17 31.28 1.09
CA ALA A 183 10.79 32.58 0.81
C ALA A 183 10.44 33.71 1.82
N ALA A 184 9.51 33.48 2.76
CA ALA A 184 8.99 34.58 3.60
C ALA A 184 9.69 34.77 4.97
N ARG A 185 10.76 34.04 5.29
CA ARG A 185 11.46 34.17 6.59
C ARG A 185 12.96 34.41 6.42
N GLN A 186 13.34 35.64 6.07
CA GLN A 186 14.42 36.40 6.72
C GLN A 186 14.73 37.66 5.91
N GLY A 187 14.26 38.81 6.39
CA GLY A 187 14.53 40.10 5.77
C GLY A 187 13.77 41.26 6.40
N SER A 188 13.87 41.45 7.72
CA SER A 188 13.60 42.77 8.33
C SER A 188 14.37 42.94 9.65
N SER A 189 15.65 43.26 9.55
CA SER A 189 16.35 43.95 10.63
C SER A 189 15.96 45.42 10.59
N GLY A 190 15.06 45.82 11.49
CA GLY A 190 14.75 47.23 11.77
C GLY A 190 15.95 47.97 12.40
N PRO A 191 16.01 49.31 12.27
CA PRO A 191 17.19 50.09 12.65
C PRO A 191 17.33 50.19 14.18
N THR A 192 18.54 49.94 14.69
CA THR A 192 18.92 50.19 16.08
C THR A 192 19.32 51.66 16.25
N THR A 193 18.64 52.35 17.16
CA THR A 193 18.90 53.72 17.63
C THR A 193 20.33 53.92 18.15
N PRO A 194 20.98 55.09 17.95
CA PRO A 194 22.38 55.34 18.33
C PRO A 194 22.56 55.70 19.82
N PRO A 195 23.78 55.58 20.39
CA PRO A 195 24.08 56.08 21.74
C PRO A 195 24.50 57.56 21.75
N GLU A 196 24.14 58.27 22.82
CA GLU A 196 24.50 59.65 23.18
C GLU A 196 25.99 59.83 23.54
N PRO A 197 26.54 61.06 23.49
CA PRO A 197 27.98 61.32 23.54
C PRO A 197 28.53 61.56 24.95
N ALA A 198 29.80 61.18 25.16
CA ALA A 198 30.58 61.57 26.33
C ALA A 198 31.31 62.91 26.09
N LEU A 199 31.23 63.83 27.05
CA LEU A 199 32.03 65.07 27.12
C LEU A 199 33.34 64.83 27.91
N PRO A 200 34.41 65.62 27.66
CA PRO A 200 35.76 65.36 28.18
C PRO A 200 36.05 66.07 29.51
N LEU A 201 37.03 65.52 30.25
CA LEU A 201 37.91 66.24 31.18
C LEU A 201 39.36 65.98 30.79
#